data_AF-A0A1W6WZA4-F1
#
_entry.id   AF-A0A1W6WZA4-F1
#
_cell.length_a   1.000
_cell.length_b   1.000
_cell.length_c   1.000
_cell.angle_alpha   90.00
_cell.angle_beta   90.00
_cell.angle_gamma   90.00
#
_symmetry.space_group_name_H-M   'P 1'
#
loop_
_entity.id
_entity.type
_entity.pdbx_description
1 polymer ?
#
loop_
_entity_poly.entity_id
_entity_poly.type
_entity_poly.pdbx_seq_one_letter_code
_entity_poly.pdbx_strand_id
1 'polypeptide(L)'
;MPVLFGILFVSNTSVFAEELPEYVGDKIVGKVYYRNDPTGFPLRLVNEGRNGRLEFSKPVDIAGFSYSISNMKSSFLVRVYYQGNIYSKDFLFKQGETSKSFVEGVLKGVSKVEFQAYSYDGLTLNYLNFFEYRQPPPNDVSDIKIENVTHDSVKLTYKFPTENFSNVKVFRDGKVIANDVKTEYFTDKGLSPETEYTYKFVSVSPSGNQESKGIEYKVKTEQAPDLTKPAKPSSPIVTPKDGSLIVNLTNYNAGVKIKGYHIIVDGKQVNDSLVTGRSYAIKGLKNGQSYQVQIKSVSAWNVESDLSNSVPGIPQVQVIPDIAFNFGLTDLIVSIKNWFGGIWPIVAFSIAIPLAFIVAFNTKKLFLR
;
A
#
# COMPACT_ATOMS: atom_id res chain seq x y z
N MET A 1 -32.25 -19.98 -11.78
CA MET A 1 -31.15 -19.00 -11.71
C MET A 1 -29.87 -19.77 -12.01
N PRO A 2 -29.03 -19.29 -12.94
CA PRO A 2 -28.30 -18.04 -12.80
C PRO A 2 -28.97 -16.88 -13.54
N VAL A 3 -28.62 -15.66 -13.12
CA VAL A 3 -29.20 -14.38 -13.53
C VAL A 3 -28.09 -13.53 -14.14
N LEU A 4 -28.49 -12.73 -15.13
CA LEU A 4 -27.83 -11.54 -15.68
C LEU A 4 -26.65 -11.71 -16.65
N PHE A 5 -26.95 -11.57 -17.94
CA PHE A 5 -26.45 -10.39 -18.67
C PHE A 5 -27.68 -9.62 -19.13
N GLY A 6 -27.80 -8.37 -18.67
CA GLY A 6 -28.90 -7.49 -19.01
C GLY A 6 -28.95 -7.31 -20.53
N ILE A 7 -30.04 -7.76 -21.14
CA ILE A 7 -30.40 -7.35 -22.49
C ILE A 7 -30.88 -5.90 -22.36
N LEU A 8 -29.94 -4.98 -22.24
CA LEU A 8 -30.20 -3.55 -22.29
C LEU A 8 -30.12 -3.15 -23.77
N PHE A 9 -31.24 -3.24 -24.49
CA PHE A 9 -31.40 -2.38 -25.66
C PHE A 9 -31.56 -0.97 -25.11
N VAL A 10 -30.46 -0.27 -24.82
CA VAL A 10 -30.54 1.16 -24.52
C VAL A 10 -31.04 1.82 -25.80
N SER A 11 -32.25 2.33 -25.77
CA SER A 11 -32.78 3.22 -26.79
C SER A 11 -32.04 4.56 -26.69
N ASN A 12 -30.75 4.58 -27.03
CA ASN A 12 -30.03 5.83 -27.15
C ASN A 12 -30.37 6.42 -28.53
N THR A 13 -31.42 7.23 -28.53
CA THR A 13 -31.73 8.13 -29.63
C THR A 13 -30.76 9.29 -29.58
N SER A 14 -29.63 9.20 -30.28
CA SER A 14 -28.95 10.33 -30.95
C SER A 14 -27.55 9.92 -31.40
N VAL A 15 -27.16 10.48 -32.54
CA VAL A 15 -25.85 10.40 -33.20
C VAL A 15 -25.61 9.11 -34.00
N PHE A 16 -25.52 9.28 -35.32
CA PHE A 16 -24.95 8.30 -36.23
C PHE A 16 -23.56 7.91 -35.72
N ALA A 17 -23.40 6.69 -35.21
CA ALA A 17 -22.05 6.13 -35.13
C ALA A 17 -21.67 5.74 -36.57
N GLU A 18 -20.70 6.44 -37.14
CA GLU A 18 -20.03 6.05 -38.39
C GLU A 18 -19.25 4.73 -38.23
N GLU A 19 -18.96 4.33 -36.99
CA GLU A 19 -18.16 3.14 -36.65
C GLU A 19 -18.93 2.15 -35.75
N LEU A 20 -18.67 0.84 -35.93
CA LEU A 20 -19.23 -0.22 -35.10
C LEU A 20 -18.62 -0.18 -33.68
N PRO A 21 -19.34 -0.67 -32.63
CA PRO A 21 -18.77 -0.79 -31.30
C PRO A 21 -17.51 -1.70 -31.26
N GLU A 22 -16.61 -1.45 -30.30
CA GLU A 22 -15.27 -2.07 -30.19
C GLU A 22 -15.28 -3.62 -30.22
N TYR A 23 -16.32 -4.24 -29.67
CA TYR A 23 -16.45 -5.70 -29.54
C TYR A 23 -17.42 -6.33 -30.56
N VAL A 24 -17.62 -5.62 -31.67
CA VAL A 24 -18.41 -6.10 -32.81
C VAL A 24 -17.44 -6.52 -33.92
N GLY A 25 -17.57 -7.76 -34.35
CA GLY A 25 -16.78 -8.33 -35.42
C GLY A 25 -17.33 -8.02 -36.80
N ASP A 26 -16.88 -8.81 -37.78
CA ASP A 26 -17.21 -8.58 -39.18
C ASP A 26 -18.70 -8.85 -39.45
N LYS A 27 -19.19 -8.29 -40.56
CA LYS A 27 -20.53 -8.61 -41.06
C LYS A 27 -20.63 -10.10 -41.35
N ILE A 28 -21.61 -10.76 -40.75
CA ILE A 28 -21.92 -12.16 -41.01
C ILE A 28 -22.69 -12.26 -42.33
N VAL A 29 -22.22 -13.14 -43.21
CA VAL A 29 -22.88 -13.42 -44.48
C VAL A 29 -23.88 -14.57 -44.28
N GLY A 30 -25.17 -14.27 -44.46
CA GLY A 30 -26.25 -15.26 -44.50
C GLY A 30 -26.90 -15.33 -45.87
N LYS A 31 -27.56 -16.46 -46.17
CA LYS A 31 -28.39 -16.59 -47.37
C LYS A 31 -29.75 -15.98 -47.09
N VAL A 32 -30.18 -15.06 -47.95
CA VAL A 32 -31.46 -14.37 -47.83
C VAL A 32 -32.50 -15.10 -48.67
N TYR A 33 -33.68 -15.30 -48.11
CA TYR A 33 -34.80 -15.92 -48.80
C TYR A 33 -36.04 -15.02 -48.72
N TYR A 34 -36.76 -14.94 -49.83
CA TYR A 34 -38.04 -14.26 -49.94
C TYR A 34 -39.04 -15.20 -50.59
N ARG A 35 -40.18 -15.45 -49.94
CA ARG A 35 -41.17 -16.46 -50.38
C ARG A 35 -40.57 -17.86 -50.63
N ASN A 36 -39.55 -18.23 -49.87
CA ASN A 36 -38.74 -19.45 -49.98
C ASN A 36 -37.74 -19.50 -51.14
N ASP A 37 -37.66 -18.47 -51.98
CA ASP A 37 -36.67 -18.39 -53.05
C ASP A 37 -35.39 -17.68 -52.57
N PRO A 38 -34.20 -18.23 -52.84
CA PRO A 38 -32.93 -17.55 -52.58
C PRO A 38 -32.87 -16.21 -53.32
N THR A 39 -32.46 -15.17 -52.62
CA THR A 39 -32.44 -13.80 -53.16
C THR A 39 -31.37 -12.95 -52.46
N GLY A 40 -31.34 -11.66 -52.76
CA GLY A 40 -30.52 -10.65 -52.09
C GLY A 40 -31.36 -9.43 -51.68
N PHE A 41 -30.68 -8.43 -51.13
CA PHE A 41 -31.29 -7.12 -50.91
C PHE A 41 -31.17 -6.25 -52.18
N PRO A 42 -32.09 -5.28 -52.41
CA PRO A 42 -33.21 -4.88 -51.57
C PRO A 42 -34.39 -5.87 -51.61
N LEU A 43 -35.08 -6.05 -50.49
CA LEU A 43 -36.29 -6.86 -50.37
C LEU A 43 -37.55 -6.02 -50.24
N ARG A 44 -38.56 -6.31 -51.08
CA ARG A 44 -39.88 -5.67 -51.01
C ARG A 44 -40.87 -6.57 -50.28
N LEU A 45 -41.12 -6.27 -49.01
CA LEU A 45 -41.99 -7.03 -48.12
C LEU A 45 -43.42 -6.48 -48.16
N VAL A 46 -44.15 -6.74 -49.26
CA VAL A 46 -45.49 -6.19 -49.52
C VAL A 46 -46.51 -7.30 -49.84
N ASN A 47 -47.80 -6.99 -49.69
CA ASN A 47 -48.94 -7.87 -49.99
C ASN A 47 -48.84 -9.23 -49.28
N GLU A 48 -48.95 -10.34 -50.02
CA GLU A 48 -48.85 -11.69 -49.47
C GLU A 48 -47.41 -12.11 -49.15
N GLY A 49 -46.41 -11.42 -49.71
CA GLY A 49 -45.00 -11.66 -49.44
C GLY A 49 -44.43 -10.67 -48.43
N ARG A 50 -44.87 -10.75 -47.17
CA ARG A 50 -44.40 -9.89 -46.07
C ARG A 50 -43.28 -10.47 -45.23
N ASN A 51 -42.92 -11.74 -45.48
CA ASN A 51 -41.94 -12.48 -44.72
C ASN A 51 -40.67 -12.67 -45.54
N GLY A 52 -39.52 -12.47 -44.90
CA GLY A 52 -38.23 -12.92 -45.37
C GLY A 52 -37.49 -13.64 -44.26
N ARG A 53 -36.45 -14.38 -44.64
CA ARG A 53 -35.55 -15.02 -43.68
C ARG A 53 -34.11 -14.93 -44.14
N LEU A 54 -33.23 -14.96 -43.16
CA LEU A 54 -31.79 -15.04 -43.32
C LEU A 54 -31.30 -16.28 -42.58
N GLU A 55 -30.65 -17.18 -43.31
CA GLU A 55 -30.12 -18.43 -42.78
C GLU A 55 -28.60 -18.42 -42.82
N PHE A 56 -27.99 -18.95 -41.75
CA PHE A 56 -26.55 -19.11 -41.65
C PHE A 56 -26.17 -20.56 -41.97
N SER A 57 -24.98 -20.78 -42.54
CA SER A 57 -24.49 -22.12 -42.87
C SER A 57 -24.20 -22.98 -41.64
N LYS A 58 -23.98 -22.34 -40.49
CA LYS A 58 -23.83 -22.93 -39.15
C LYS A 58 -24.36 -21.93 -38.12
N PRO A 59 -24.66 -22.37 -36.88
CA PRO A 59 -24.97 -21.44 -35.81
C PRO A 59 -23.85 -20.40 -35.61
N VAL A 60 -24.22 -19.14 -35.42
CA VAL A 60 -23.30 -17.99 -35.24
C VAL A 60 -23.64 -17.20 -33.99
N ASP A 61 -22.64 -16.61 -33.36
CA ASP A 61 -22.83 -15.66 -32.28
C ASP A 61 -22.94 -14.25 -32.88
N ILE A 62 -24.06 -13.58 -32.64
CA ILE A 62 -24.32 -12.22 -33.16
C ILE A 62 -24.17 -11.21 -32.04
N ALA A 63 -23.49 -10.09 -32.31
CA ALA A 63 -23.45 -8.95 -31.40
C ALA A 63 -24.67 -8.03 -31.56
N GLY A 64 -25.30 -8.07 -32.73
CA GLY A 64 -26.33 -7.14 -33.13
C GLY A 64 -26.47 -7.08 -34.64
N PHE A 65 -27.20 -6.08 -35.12
CA PHE A 65 -27.46 -5.90 -36.55
C PHE A 65 -27.70 -4.45 -36.94
N SER A 66 -27.60 -4.17 -38.24
CA SER A 66 -27.96 -2.88 -38.84
C SER A 66 -28.96 -3.07 -39.97
N TYR A 67 -29.76 -2.04 -40.24
CA TYR A 67 -30.75 -2.09 -41.30
C TYR A 67 -30.93 -0.74 -41.98
N SER A 68 -31.36 -0.79 -43.23
CA SER A 68 -31.83 0.38 -43.98
C SER A 68 -33.09 0.03 -44.74
N ILE A 69 -34.05 0.94 -44.73
CA ILE A 69 -35.38 0.79 -45.30
C ILE A 69 -35.67 2.07 -46.12
N SER A 70 -35.97 1.92 -47.41
CA SER A 70 -36.21 3.06 -48.31
C SER A 70 -37.68 3.46 -48.43
N ASN A 71 -38.59 2.55 -48.13
CA ASN A 71 -40.03 2.79 -48.19
C ASN A 71 -40.68 1.99 -47.05
N MET A 72 -41.19 2.65 -46.02
CA MET A 72 -41.74 2.00 -44.84
C MET A 72 -43.13 2.53 -44.57
N LYS A 73 -44.15 1.68 -44.71
CA LYS A 73 -45.55 2.01 -44.40
C LYS A 73 -46.06 1.29 -43.15
N SER A 74 -45.18 0.57 -42.44
CA SER A 74 -45.50 -0.21 -41.24
C SER A 74 -44.26 -0.59 -40.45
N SER A 75 -44.44 -0.81 -39.14
CA SER A 75 -43.45 -1.47 -38.26
C SER A 75 -43.10 -2.88 -38.79
N PHE A 76 -41.97 -3.43 -38.36
CA PHE A 76 -41.60 -4.81 -38.68
C PHE A 76 -41.08 -5.55 -37.46
N LEU A 77 -41.27 -6.85 -37.48
CA LEU A 77 -40.83 -7.78 -36.46
C LEU A 77 -39.59 -8.51 -36.96
N VAL A 78 -38.58 -8.64 -36.10
CA VAL A 78 -37.45 -9.56 -36.30
C VAL A 78 -37.55 -10.68 -35.28
N ARG A 79 -37.51 -11.93 -35.74
CA ARG A 79 -37.42 -13.14 -34.93
C ARG A 79 -36.05 -13.78 -35.11
N VAL A 80 -35.32 -14.00 -34.03
CA VAL A 80 -34.00 -14.63 -34.03
C VAL A 80 -34.11 -16.00 -33.37
N TYR A 81 -33.74 -17.05 -34.09
CA TYR A 81 -33.78 -18.44 -33.62
C TYR A 81 -32.40 -18.85 -33.14
N TYR A 82 -32.25 -19.17 -31.85
CA TYR A 82 -30.96 -19.46 -31.23
C TYR A 82 -31.11 -20.55 -30.16
N GLN A 83 -30.28 -21.59 -30.22
CA GLN A 83 -30.28 -22.69 -29.24
C GLN A 83 -31.67 -23.27 -28.90
N GLY A 84 -32.58 -23.37 -29.89
CA GLY A 84 -33.95 -23.86 -29.69
C GLY A 84 -34.95 -22.83 -29.13
N ASN A 85 -34.50 -21.62 -28.81
CA ASN A 85 -35.33 -20.49 -28.39
C ASN A 85 -35.60 -19.52 -29.54
N ILE A 86 -36.64 -18.69 -29.37
CA ILE A 86 -36.99 -17.62 -30.30
C ILE A 86 -36.98 -16.30 -29.53
N TYR A 87 -36.13 -15.37 -29.95
CA TYR A 87 -36.21 -13.98 -29.52
C TYR A 87 -36.99 -13.19 -30.56
N SER A 88 -37.92 -12.34 -30.13
CA SER A 88 -38.73 -11.50 -31.01
C SER A 88 -38.58 -10.03 -30.61
N LYS A 89 -38.37 -9.15 -31.60
CA LYS A 89 -38.26 -7.71 -31.37
C LYS A 89 -39.00 -6.92 -32.43
N ASP A 90 -39.87 -6.03 -31.94
CA ASP A 90 -40.63 -5.12 -32.78
C ASP A 90 -39.84 -3.83 -33.01
N PHE A 91 -39.70 -3.47 -34.28
CA PHE A 91 -39.12 -2.23 -34.74
C PHE A 91 -40.26 -1.32 -35.17
N LEU A 92 -40.66 -0.48 -34.22
CA LEU A 92 -41.78 0.45 -34.39
C LEU A 92 -41.43 1.52 -35.41
N PHE A 93 -42.37 1.79 -36.31
CA PHE A 93 -42.27 2.89 -37.26
C PHE A 93 -42.22 4.23 -36.51
N LYS A 94 -41.23 5.05 -36.87
CA LYS A 94 -41.17 6.46 -36.53
C LYS A 94 -40.96 7.25 -37.81
N GLN A 95 -41.83 8.24 -38.06
CA GLN A 95 -41.76 9.07 -39.26
C GLN A 95 -40.38 9.75 -39.34
N GLY A 96 -39.67 9.54 -40.46
CA GLY A 96 -38.31 10.06 -40.69
C GLY A 96 -37.16 9.10 -40.36
N GLU A 97 -37.43 7.95 -39.71
CA GLU A 97 -36.41 6.96 -39.38
C GLU A 97 -36.33 5.86 -40.46
N THR A 98 -35.33 5.95 -41.33
CA THR A 98 -35.16 5.04 -42.48
C THR A 98 -33.99 4.07 -42.32
N SER A 99 -33.10 4.27 -41.35
CA SER A 99 -31.96 3.39 -41.12
C SER A 99 -31.47 3.41 -39.68
N LYS A 100 -30.88 2.31 -39.24
CA LYS A 100 -30.07 2.23 -38.03
C LYS A 100 -28.66 1.73 -38.37
N SER A 101 -27.64 2.47 -37.95
CA SER A 101 -26.24 2.07 -38.12
C SER A 101 -25.91 0.80 -37.35
N PHE A 102 -26.42 0.65 -36.12
CA PHE A 102 -26.27 -0.57 -35.32
C PHE A 102 -27.36 -0.67 -34.24
N VAL A 103 -27.81 -1.89 -33.99
CA VAL A 103 -28.73 -2.29 -32.93
C VAL A 103 -28.05 -3.43 -32.17
N GLU A 104 -27.65 -3.18 -30.93
CA GLU A 104 -26.99 -4.16 -30.06
C GLU A 104 -27.96 -5.29 -29.67
N GLY A 105 -27.51 -6.53 -29.75
CA GLY A 105 -28.29 -7.72 -29.39
C GLY A 105 -27.39 -8.94 -29.37
N VAL A 106 -26.75 -9.21 -28.23
CA VAL A 106 -25.84 -10.34 -28.06
C VAL A 106 -26.64 -11.63 -27.93
N LEU A 107 -26.59 -12.48 -28.96
CA LEU A 107 -27.23 -13.79 -28.97
C LEU A 107 -26.25 -14.84 -29.48
N LYS A 108 -26.05 -15.91 -28.70
CA LYS A 108 -25.14 -17.00 -29.04
C LYS A 108 -25.86 -18.18 -29.70
N GLY A 109 -25.24 -18.79 -30.70
CA GLY A 109 -25.78 -19.96 -31.41
C GLY A 109 -27.03 -19.67 -32.25
N VAL A 110 -27.08 -18.51 -32.90
CA VAL A 110 -28.15 -18.13 -33.83
C VAL A 110 -28.07 -18.96 -35.11
N SER A 111 -29.17 -19.62 -35.46
CA SER A 111 -29.27 -20.49 -36.64
C SER A 111 -30.00 -19.82 -37.81
N LYS A 112 -31.03 -19.03 -37.51
CA LYS A 112 -31.91 -18.39 -38.49
C LYS A 112 -32.45 -17.09 -37.92
N VAL A 113 -32.66 -16.13 -38.81
CA VAL A 113 -33.42 -14.91 -38.52
C VAL A 113 -34.59 -14.84 -39.49
N GLU A 114 -35.77 -14.50 -38.98
CA GLU A 114 -36.94 -14.16 -39.79
C GLU A 114 -37.30 -12.71 -39.56
N PHE A 115 -37.83 -12.07 -40.60
CA PHE A 115 -38.32 -10.70 -40.50
C PHE A 115 -39.63 -10.56 -41.25
N GLN A 116 -40.57 -9.83 -40.66
CA GLN A 116 -41.95 -9.75 -41.09
C GLN A 116 -42.46 -8.30 -41.02
N ALA A 117 -42.95 -7.77 -42.14
CA ALA A 117 -43.69 -6.51 -42.12
C ALA A 117 -45.11 -6.73 -41.59
N TYR A 118 -45.62 -5.81 -40.76
CA TYR A 118 -46.96 -5.96 -40.19
C TYR A 118 -48.08 -5.65 -41.17
N SER A 119 -48.00 -4.56 -41.94
CA SER A 119 -49.05 -4.20 -42.92
C SER A 119 -48.79 -4.77 -44.31
N TYR A 120 -49.87 -4.89 -45.10
CA TYR A 120 -49.84 -5.26 -46.53
C TYR A 120 -49.14 -4.22 -47.41
N ASP A 121 -49.19 -2.94 -47.02
CA ASP A 121 -48.47 -1.86 -47.68
C ASP A 121 -46.95 -1.94 -47.46
N GLY A 122 -46.52 -2.71 -46.46
CA GLY A 122 -45.19 -3.30 -46.36
C GLY A 122 -44.02 -2.33 -46.17
N LEU A 123 -42.82 -2.86 -46.44
CA LEU A 123 -41.59 -2.07 -46.49
C LEU A 123 -40.59 -2.55 -47.55
N THR A 124 -39.63 -1.69 -47.93
CA THR A 124 -38.47 -2.06 -48.76
C THR A 124 -37.20 -2.03 -47.92
N LEU A 125 -36.67 -3.21 -47.59
CA LEU A 125 -35.46 -3.40 -46.79
C LEU A 125 -34.24 -3.38 -47.73
N ASN A 126 -33.46 -2.31 -47.72
CA ASN A 126 -32.25 -2.16 -48.55
C ASN A 126 -31.10 -3.04 -48.09
N TYR A 127 -31.01 -3.30 -46.78
CA TYR A 127 -30.14 -4.31 -46.19
C TYR A 127 -30.60 -4.65 -44.77
N LEU A 128 -30.20 -5.84 -44.32
CA LEU A 128 -30.20 -6.24 -42.91
C LEU A 128 -28.91 -7.02 -42.66
N ASN A 129 -27.98 -6.41 -41.95
CA ASN A 129 -26.64 -6.94 -41.73
C ASN A 129 -26.50 -7.38 -40.28
N PHE A 130 -26.14 -8.64 -40.04
CA PHE A 130 -25.77 -9.12 -38.71
C PHE A 130 -24.26 -9.03 -38.54
N PHE A 131 -23.80 -8.80 -37.33
CA PHE A 131 -22.38 -8.69 -37.02
C PHE A 131 -21.97 -9.70 -35.98
N GLU A 132 -20.76 -10.25 -36.14
CA GLU A 132 -20.20 -11.27 -35.23
C GLU A 132 -19.99 -10.70 -33.83
N TYR A 133 -20.29 -11.51 -32.82
CA TYR A 133 -19.89 -11.19 -31.44
C TYR A 133 -18.42 -11.51 -31.21
N ARG A 134 -17.61 -10.48 -30.93
CA ARG A 134 -16.25 -10.65 -30.42
C ARG A 134 -16.29 -10.47 -28.91
N GLN A 135 -15.91 -11.49 -28.16
CA GLN A 135 -15.83 -11.38 -26.71
C GLN A 135 -14.77 -10.34 -26.33
N PRO A 136 -15.01 -9.43 -25.37
CA PRO A 136 -13.99 -8.48 -24.94
C PRO A 136 -12.81 -9.19 -24.29
N PRO A 137 -11.58 -8.64 -24.33
CA PRO A 137 -10.44 -9.18 -23.58
C PRO A 137 -10.76 -9.37 -22.10
N PRO A 138 -10.04 -10.27 -21.38
CA PRO A 138 -10.18 -10.38 -19.94
C PRO A 138 -9.97 -9.03 -19.26
N ASN A 139 -10.68 -8.81 -18.15
CA ASN A 139 -10.34 -7.72 -17.25
C ASN A 139 -8.96 -7.97 -16.63
N ASP A 140 -8.32 -6.90 -16.17
CA ASP A 140 -7.12 -7.03 -15.34
C ASP A 140 -7.44 -7.73 -14.01
N VAL A 141 -6.42 -8.33 -13.40
CA VAL A 141 -6.50 -8.78 -12.00
C VAL A 141 -6.84 -7.58 -11.09
N SER A 142 -7.58 -7.81 -10.01
CA SER A 142 -7.94 -6.75 -9.05
C SER A 142 -7.29 -6.97 -7.69
N ASP A 143 -7.46 -6.01 -6.77
CA ASP A 143 -7.05 -6.13 -5.36
C ASP A 143 -5.59 -6.55 -5.13
N ILE A 144 -4.68 -6.05 -5.98
CA ILE A 144 -3.27 -6.37 -5.86
C ILE A 144 -2.68 -5.82 -4.56
N LYS A 145 -2.00 -6.68 -3.80
CA LYS A 145 -1.37 -6.35 -2.53
C LYS A 145 -0.01 -7.01 -2.43
N ILE A 146 0.95 -6.28 -1.87
CA ILE A 146 2.19 -6.87 -1.39
C ILE A 146 1.89 -7.59 -0.08
N GLU A 147 2.12 -8.90 -0.03
CA GLU A 147 1.94 -9.70 1.18
C GLU A 147 3.25 -9.80 1.97
N ASN A 148 4.38 -9.99 1.29
CA ASN A 148 5.68 -10.09 1.93
C ASN A 148 6.80 -9.61 0.99
N VAL A 149 7.80 -8.95 1.54
CA VAL A 149 9.03 -8.54 0.84
C VAL A 149 10.19 -8.89 1.75
N THR A 150 11.22 -9.49 1.17
CA THR A 150 12.48 -9.76 1.84
C THR A 150 13.62 -9.22 0.96
N HIS A 151 14.86 -9.46 1.38
CA HIS A 151 16.03 -9.11 0.58
C HIS A 151 16.15 -9.88 -0.75
N ASP A 152 15.51 -11.05 -0.89
CA ASP A 152 15.68 -11.94 -2.04
C ASP A 152 14.36 -12.45 -2.64
N SER A 153 13.21 -12.03 -2.12
CA SER A 153 11.90 -12.46 -2.61
C SER A 153 10.80 -11.44 -2.38
N VAL A 154 9.79 -11.51 -3.24
CA VAL A 154 8.54 -10.74 -3.14
C VAL A 154 7.36 -11.68 -3.32
N LYS A 155 6.34 -11.54 -2.47
CA LYS A 155 5.05 -12.21 -2.59
C LYS A 155 3.94 -11.17 -2.76
N LEU A 156 3.21 -11.28 -3.88
CA LEU A 156 2.02 -10.46 -4.17
C LEU A 156 0.77 -11.35 -4.19
N THR A 157 -0.35 -10.78 -3.79
CA THR A 157 -1.68 -11.39 -3.90
C THR A 157 -2.57 -10.50 -4.76
N TYR A 158 -3.56 -11.08 -5.43
CA TYR A 158 -4.50 -10.39 -6.32
C TYR A 158 -5.73 -11.26 -6.53
N LYS A 159 -6.78 -10.70 -7.15
CA LYS A 159 -8.02 -11.39 -7.47
C LYS A 159 -8.15 -11.62 -8.96
N PHE A 160 -8.60 -12.82 -9.32
CA PHE A 160 -8.86 -13.15 -10.72
C PHE A 160 -10.11 -12.45 -11.25
N PRO A 161 -10.11 -12.12 -12.56
CA PRO A 161 -11.33 -11.74 -13.25
C PRO A 161 -12.38 -12.87 -13.20
N THR A 162 -13.66 -12.50 -13.15
CA THR A 162 -14.77 -13.46 -13.13
C THR A 162 -15.16 -13.96 -14.52
N GLU A 163 -14.82 -13.20 -15.57
CA GLU A 163 -15.24 -13.45 -16.95
C GLU A 163 -14.04 -13.47 -17.90
N ASN A 164 -14.16 -14.24 -18.97
CA ASN A 164 -13.16 -14.41 -20.03
C ASN A 164 -11.72 -14.65 -19.54
N PHE A 165 -11.52 -15.38 -18.43
CA PHE A 165 -10.21 -15.55 -17.80
C PHE A 165 -9.77 -17.00 -17.71
N SER A 166 -8.46 -17.26 -17.86
CA SER A 166 -7.84 -18.57 -17.69
C SER A 166 -6.65 -18.55 -16.73
N ASN A 167 -5.70 -17.64 -16.96
CA ASN A 167 -4.45 -17.58 -16.21
C ASN A 167 -3.86 -16.17 -16.27
N VAL A 168 -2.85 -15.92 -15.43
CA VAL A 168 -2.09 -14.67 -15.42
C VAL A 168 -0.69 -14.90 -16.00
N LYS A 169 -0.25 -13.96 -16.85
CA LYS A 169 1.13 -13.78 -17.28
C LYS A 169 1.77 -12.69 -16.42
N VAL A 170 2.93 -12.98 -15.84
CA VAL A 170 3.65 -12.08 -14.95
C VAL A 170 4.96 -11.66 -15.60
N PHE A 171 5.18 -10.36 -15.63
CA PHE A 171 6.41 -9.74 -16.09
C PHE A 171 7.16 -9.15 -14.90
N ARG A 172 8.49 -9.16 -14.96
CA ARG A 172 9.39 -8.39 -14.11
C ARG A 172 10.31 -7.58 -15.01
N ASP A 173 10.31 -6.27 -14.81
CA ASP A 173 11.10 -5.30 -15.60
C ASP A 173 10.92 -5.47 -17.11
N GLY A 174 9.67 -5.67 -17.52
CA GLY A 174 9.27 -5.87 -18.92
C GLY A 174 9.54 -7.27 -19.50
N LYS A 175 10.16 -8.19 -18.76
CA LYS A 175 10.40 -9.58 -19.20
C LYS A 175 9.40 -10.54 -18.58
N VAL A 176 8.85 -11.45 -19.38
CA VAL A 176 7.98 -12.53 -18.87
C VAL A 176 8.80 -13.45 -17.97
N ILE A 177 8.36 -13.60 -16.73
CA ILE A 177 8.97 -14.54 -15.75
C ILE A 177 8.02 -15.70 -15.42
N ALA A 178 6.72 -15.55 -15.70
CA ALA A 178 5.74 -16.64 -15.65
C ALA A 178 4.62 -16.37 -16.66
N ASN A 179 4.10 -17.41 -17.31
CA ASN A 179 3.11 -17.29 -18.38
C ASN A 179 1.80 -18.08 -18.13
N ASP A 180 1.72 -18.90 -17.08
CA ASP A 180 0.55 -19.74 -16.77
C ASP A 180 0.24 -19.77 -15.27
N VAL A 181 0.15 -18.59 -14.63
CA VAL A 181 -0.13 -18.52 -13.19
C VAL A 181 -1.62 -18.70 -12.93
N LYS A 182 -1.99 -19.79 -12.25
CA LYS A 182 -3.38 -20.18 -11.90
C LYS A 182 -3.71 -20.04 -10.42
N THR A 183 -2.86 -19.32 -9.68
CA THR A 183 -3.08 -18.94 -8.28
C THR A 183 -3.32 -17.44 -8.15
N GLU A 184 -4.13 -17.05 -7.15
CA GLU A 184 -4.39 -15.65 -6.74
C GLU A 184 -3.22 -15.02 -5.96
N TYR A 185 -2.02 -15.59 -6.12
CA TYR A 185 -0.78 -15.08 -5.58
C TYR A 185 0.37 -15.43 -6.50
N PHE A 186 1.42 -14.62 -6.43
CA PHE A 186 2.67 -14.84 -7.13
C PHE A 186 3.84 -14.61 -6.17
N THR A 187 4.80 -15.52 -6.16
CA THR A 187 6.03 -15.40 -5.36
C THR A 187 7.22 -15.46 -6.30
N ASP A 188 7.99 -14.38 -6.29
CA ASP A 188 9.25 -14.28 -7.00
C ASP A 188 10.41 -14.41 -6.02
N LYS A 189 11.44 -15.17 -6.37
CA LYS A 189 12.58 -15.52 -5.51
C LYS A 189 13.90 -15.34 -6.25
N GLY A 190 14.99 -15.27 -5.51
CA GLY A 190 16.33 -15.06 -6.09
C GLY A 190 16.54 -13.64 -6.59
N LEU A 191 15.86 -12.67 -5.97
CA LEU A 191 16.02 -11.25 -6.24
C LEU A 191 17.30 -10.70 -5.59
N SER A 192 17.76 -9.58 -6.10
CA SER A 192 18.87 -8.84 -5.49
C SER A 192 18.34 -7.94 -4.36
N PRO A 193 19.07 -7.82 -3.23
CA PRO A 193 18.73 -6.90 -2.14
C PRO A 193 18.70 -5.44 -2.58
N GLU A 194 17.95 -4.62 -1.84
CA GLU A 194 17.82 -3.17 -2.04
C GLU A 194 17.54 -2.73 -3.49
N THR A 195 16.91 -3.59 -4.29
CA THR A 195 16.68 -3.40 -5.72
C THR A 195 15.20 -3.17 -5.98
N GLU A 196 14.86 -2.14 -6.75
CA GLU A 196 13.48 -1.89 -7.20
C GLU A 196 13.16 -2.76 -8.42
N TYR A 197 12.05 -3.47 -8.36
CA TYR A 197 11.49 -4.30 -9.42
C TYR A 197 10.11 -3.78 -9.80
N THR A 198 9.81 -3.79 -11.11
CA THR A 198 8.47 -3.49 -11.64
C THR A 198 7.81 -4.78 -12.10
N TYR A 199 6.74 -5.18 -11.42
CA TYR A 199 5.92 -6.33 -11.80
C TYR A 199 4.73 -5.89 -12.65
N LYS A 200 4.43 -6.61 -13.73
CA LYS A 200 3.19 -6.43 -14.50
C LYS A 200 2.40 -7.72 -14.54
N PHE A 201 1.12 -7.67 -14.18
CA PHE A 201 0.21 -8.81 -14.20
C PHE A 201 -0.78 -8.64 -15.33
N VAL A 202 -0.78 -9.57 -16.28
CA VAL A 202 -1.64 -9.56 -17.47
C VAL A 202 -2.54 -10.79 -17.42
N SER A 203 -3.86 -10.57 -17.46
CA SER A 203 -4.84 -11.65 -17.54
C SER A 203 -4.91 -12.19 -18.97
N VAL A 204 -5.05 -13.50 -19.12
CA VAL A 204 -5.12 -14.19 -20.42
C VAL A 204 -6.46 -14.91 -20.55
N SER A 205 -7.07 -14.85 -21.74
CA SER A 205 -8.34 -15.51 -22.03
C SER A 205 -8.22 -17.04 -22.15
N PRO A 206 -9.31 -17.82 -21.98
CA PRO A 206 -9.31 -19.28 -22.18
C PRO A 206 -8.86 -19.74 -23.56
N SER A 207 -9.08 -18.93 -24.59
CA SER A 207 -8.60 -19.18 -25.96
C SER A 207 -7.13 -18.82 -26.16
N GLY A 208 -6.51 -18.10 -25.21
CA GLY A 208 -5.11 -17.68 -25.26
C GLY A 208 -4.80 -16.59 -26.29
N ASN A 209 -5.81 -16.08 -27.00
CA ASN A 209 -5.65 -15.09 -28.07
C ASN A 209 -5.96 -13.64 -27.64
N GLN A 210 -6.40 -13.44 -26.39
CA GLN A 210 -6.69 -12.11 -25.85
C GLN A 210 -6.00 -11.94 -24.50
N GLU A 211 -5.46 -10.76 -24.29
CA GLU A 211 -4.76 -10.35 -23.07
C GLU A 211 -5.34 -9.04 -22.56
N SER A 212 -5.35 -8.87 -21.24
CA SER A 212 -5.71 -7.58 -20.63
C SER A 212 -4.59 -6.55 -20.81
N LYS A 213 -4.85 -5.28 -20.46
CA LYS A 213 -3.81 -4.23 -20.54
C LYS A 213 -2.65 -4.48 -19.57
N GLY A 214 -2.98 -5.12 -18.45
CA GLY A 214 -2.13 -5.46 -17.33
C GLY A 214 -2.02 -4.33 -16.31
N ILE A 215 -1.79 -4.70 -15.05
CA ILE A 215 -1.53 -3.75 -13.95
C ILE A 215 -0.08 -3.87 -13.51
N GLU A 216 0.56 -2.71 -13.32
CA GLU A 216 1.94 -2.61 -12.85
C GLU A 216 2.02 -2.32 -11.36
N TYR A 217 3.03 -2.89 -10.69
CA TYR A 217 3.34 -2.65 -9.29
C TYR A 217 4.85 -2.57 -9.08
N LYS A 218 5.30 -1.56 -8.35
CA LYS A 218 6.71 -1.38 -8.00
C LYS A 218 6.96 -1.84 -6.58
N VAL A 219 8.06 -2.54 -6.37
CA VAL A 219 8.48 -3.03 -5.06
C VAL A 219 9.99 -2.99 -4.96
N LYS A 220 10.51 -2.53 -3.82
CA LYS A 220 11.93 -2.55 -3.52
C LYS A 220 12.20 -3.66 -2.50
N THR A 221 13.12 -4.56 -2.80
CA THR A 221 13.56 -5.60 -1.87
C THR A 221 14.28 -4.99 -0.67
N GLU A 222 14.28 -5.71 0.45
CA GLU A 222 14.93 -5.26 1.67
C GLU A 222 16.46 -5.37 1.59
N GLN A 223 17.14 -4.81 2.59
CA GLN A 223 18.57 -5.01 2.76
C GLN A 223 18.88 -6.47 3.13
N ALA A 224 19.94 -7.02 2.55
CA ALA A 224 20.42 -8.35 2.92
C ALA A 224 20.82 -8.39 4.40
N PRO A 225 20.55 -9.51 5.10
CA PRO A 225 21.06 -9.71 6.44
C PRO A 225 22.58 -9.62 6.50
N ASP A 226 23.08 -8.68 7.30
CA ASP A 226 24.49 -8.66 7.68
C ASP A 226 24.70 -9.63 8.85
N LEU A 227 25.22 -10.81 8.51
CA LEU A 227 25.51 -11.88 9.47
C LEU A 227 26.93 -11.81 10.03
N THR A 228 27.67 -10.73 9.77
CA THR A 228 29.00 -10.57 10.34
C THR A 228 28.90 -10.47 11.87
N LYS A 229 29.72 -11.28 12.54
CA LYS A 229 29.77 -11.32 14.00
C LYS A 229 30.33 -10.00 14.52
N PRO A 230 29.64 -9.28 15.44
CA PRO A 230 30.21 -8.07 16.01
C PRO A 230 31.51 -8.36 16.75
N ALA A 231 32.44 -7.42 16.70
CA ALA A 231 33.65 -7.50 17.50
C ALA A 231 33.31 -7.60 19.01
N LYS A 232 34.20 -8.28 19.75
CA LYS A 232 34.09 -8.40 21.20
C LYS A 232 33.98 -7.00 21.85
N PRO A 233 32.96 -6.74 22.69
CA PRO A 233 32.81 -5.44 23.33
C PRO A 233 33.96 -5.13 24.28
N SER A 234 34.28 -3.84 24.41
CA SER A 234 35.10 -3.34 25.50
C SER A 234 34.46 -3.68 26.85
N SER A 235 35.29 -3.85 27.88
CA SER A 235 34.80 -4.03 29.25
C SER A 235 33.95 -2.82 29.68
N PRO A 236 32.77 -3.06 30.30
CA PRO A 236 31.96 -1.97 30.83
C PRO A 236 32.64 -1.33 32.04
N ILE A 237 32.27 -0.09 32.36
CA ILE A 237 32.67 0.55 33.61
C ILE A 237 31.57 0.25 34.65
N VAL A 238 31.94 -0.45 35.72
CA VAL A 238 31.00 -0.83 36.77
C VAL A 238 31.17 0.11 37.96
N THR A 239 30.12 0.87 38.29
CA THR A 239 30.11 1.80 39.41
C THR A 239 29.25 1.23 40.55
N PRO A 240 29.82 1.03 41.75
CA PRO A 240 29.07 0.50 42.87
C PRO A 240 28.09 1.51 43.46
N LYS A 241 26.95 1.01 43.93
CA LYS A 241 25.92 1.72 44.68
C LYS A 241 25.41 0.83 45.80
N ASP A 242 24.56 1.38 46.67
CA ASP A 242 23.92 0.61 47.73
C ASP A 242 22.99 -0.45 47.13
N GLY A 243 23.28 -1.72 47.38
CA GLY A 243 22.54 -2.87 46.88
C GLY A 243 22.46 -3.00 45.36
N SER A 244 23.33 -2.31 44.62
CA SER A 244 23.26 -2.22 43.15
C SER A 244 24.60 -1.93 42.48
N LEU A 245 24.68 -2.25 41.19
CA LEU A 245 25.79 -1.90 40.30
C LEU A 245 25.24 -1.13 39.09
N ILE A 246 25.86 -0.01 38.76
CA ILE A 246 25.60 0.70 37.50
C ILE A 246 26.64 0.29 36.48
N VAL A 247 26.18 -0.41 35.44
CA VAL A 247 27.01 -0.82 34.30
C VAL A 247 26.96 0.29 33.27
N ASN A 248 28.07 0.98 33.05
CA ASN A 248 28.20 2.01 32.02
C ASN A 248 28.87 1.40 30.79
N LEU A 249 28.17 1.47 29.66
CA LEU A 249 28.64 0.96 28.38
C LEU A 249 29.56 2.00 27.73
N THR A 250 30.70 1.53 27.25
CA THR A 250 31.69 2.35 26.55
C THR A 250 31.47 2.25 25.05
N ASN A 251 31.69 3.34 24.32
CA ASN A 251 31.68 3.30 22.86
C ASN A 251 32.85 2.43 22.39
N TYR A 252 32.59 1.56 21.41
CA TYR A 252 33.62 0.80 20.72
C TYR A 252 33.19 0.57 19.27
N ASN A 253 34.17 0.27 18.41
CA ASN A 253 33.90 -0.08 17.03
C ASN A 253 33.59 -1.58 16.93
N ALA A 254 32.31 -1.91 16.76
CA ALA A 254 31.87 -3.30 16.64
C ALA A 254 32.07 -3.90 15.24
N GLY A 255 32.46 -3.09 14.24
CA GLY A 255 32.48 -3.48 12.83
C GLY A 255 31.10 -3.56 12.18
N VAL A 256 30.03 -3.59 12.98
CA VAL A 256 28.62 -3.68 12.55
C VAL A 256 27.74 -2.75 13.37
N LYS A 257 26.53 -2.49 12.89
CA LYS A 257 25.52 -1.73 13.65
C LYS A 257 24.99 -2.57 14.82
N ILE A 258 25.19 -2.08 16.04
CA ILE A 258 24.66 -2.68 17.28
C ILE A 258 23.28 -2.09 17.57
N LYS A 259 22.30 -2.96 17.85
CA LYS A 259 20.96 -2.54 18.28
C LYS A 259 20.76 -2.58 19.79
N GLY A 260 21.63 -3.26 20.53
CA GLY A 260 21.63 -3.24 22.00
C GLY A 260 22.55 -4.27 22.62
N TYR A 261 22.44 -4.44 23.94
CA TYR A 261 23.32 -5.28 24.74
C TYR A 261 22.56 -6.21 25.67
N HIS A 262 23.12 -7.39 25.88
CA HIS A 262 22.84 -8.23 27.04
C HIS A 262 23.85 -7.92 28.14
N ILE A 263 23.36 -7.87 29.38
CA ILE A 263 24.13 -7.69 30.60
C ILE A 263 24.15 -9.03 31.32
N ILE A 264 25.35 -9.49 31.64
CA ILE A 264 25.60 -10.81 32.24
C ILE A 264 26.26 -10.58 33.59
N VAL A 265 25.73 -11.21 34.64
CA VAL A 265 26.26 -11.19 36.00
C VAL A 265 26.46 -12.63 36.46
N ASP A 266 27.69 -12.97 36.85
CA ASP A 266 28.09 -14.33 37.24
C ASP A 266 27.64 -15.41 36.24
N GLY A 267 27.77 -15.09 34.95
CA GLY A 267 27.38 -15.97 33.84
C GLY A 267 25.88 -16.00 33.51
N LYS A 268 25.03 -15.29 34.24
CA LYS A 268 23.58 -15.22 33.99
C LYS A 268 23.17 -13.88 33.39
N GLN A 269 22.38 -13.91 32.32
CA GLN A 269 21.77 -12.70 31.78
C GLN A 269 20.76 -12.12 32.77
N VAL A 270 20.81 -10.80 33.00
CA VAL A 270 19.97 -10.11 33.99
C VAL A 270 18.92 -9.18 33.37
N ASN A 271 19.00 -8.91 32.07
CA ASN A 271 18.01 -8.11 31.34
C ASN A 271 17.21 -8.97 30.36
N ASP A 272 15.89 -8.82 30.34
CA ASP A 272 15.02 -9.51 29.38
C ASP A 272 15.05 -8.84 28.00
N SER A 273 14.90 -7.50 27.99
CA SER A 273 14.99 -6.67 26.78
C SER A 273 16.39 -6.11 26.59
N LEU A 274 16.82 -5.96 25.32
CA LEU A 274 18.12 -5.38 24.99
C LEU A 274 18.30 -3.99 25.59
N VAL A 275 19.47 -3.76 26.21
CA VAL A 275 19.85 -2.44 26.70
C VAL A 275 20.26 -1.58 25.51
N THR A 276 19.50 -0.52 25.24
CA THR A 276 19.79 0.47 24.18
C THR A 276 20.43 1.76 24.73
N GLY A 277 20.29 2.01 26.03
CA GLY A 277 20.90 3.13 26.73
C GLY A 277 22.40 2.93 26.98
N ARG A 278 23.09 3.99 27.41
CA ARG A 278 24.52 3.94 27.75
C ARG A 278 24.82 3.38 29.14
N SER A 279 23.79 3.10 29.93
CA SER A 279 23.96 2.50 31.25
C SER A 279 22.79 1.58 31.61
N TYR A 280 23.05 0.65 32.51
CA TYR A 280 22.08 -0.29 33.05
C TYR A 280 22.30 -0.48 34.54
N ALA A 281 21.23 -0.41 35.33
CA ALA A 281 21.29 -0.59 36.77
C ALA A 281 20.89 -2.01 37.16
N ILE A 282 21.84 -2.77 37.71
CA ILE A 282 21.60 -4.08 38.32
C ILE A 282 21.21 -3.84 39.77
N LYS A 283 20.01 -4.26 40.18
CA LYS A 283 19.45 -4.05 41.53
C LYS A 283 19.37 -5.35 42.31
N GLY A 284 19.19 -5.24 43.64
CA GLY A 284 18.95 -6.39 44.51
C GLY A 284 20.21 -7.21 44.81
N LEU A 285 21.39 -6.59 44.69
CA LEU A 285 22.67 -7.21 45.00
C LEU A 285 23.01 -7.03 46.48
N LYS A 286 23.85 -7.91 47.04
CA LYS A 286 24.32 -7.81 48.43
C LYS A 286 25.58 -6.95 48.51
N ASN A 287 25.62 -6.00 49.45
CA ASN A 287 26.82 -5.19 49.67
C ASN A 287 27.98 -6.04 50.21
N GLY A 288 29.20 -5.71 49.79
CA GLY A 288 30.42 -6.46 50.14
C GLY A 288 30.63 -7.77 49.36
N GLN A 289 29.61 -8.26 48.63
CA GLN A 289 29.74 -9.42 47.75
C GLN A 289 30.30 -9.00 46.38
N SER A 290 31.29 -9.74 45.87
CA SER A 290 31.81 -9.52 44.51
C SER A 290 30.93 -10.23 43.48
N TYR A 291 30.62 -9.51 42.40
CA TYR A 291 29.87 -9.98 41.23
C TYR A 291 30.69 -9.73 39.97
N GLN A 292 30.73 -10.71 39.08
CA GLN A 292 31.45 -10.65 37.81
C GLN A 292 30.52 -10.16 36.70
N VAL A 293 30.77 -8.94 36.22
CA VAL A 293 29.93 -8.29 35.20
C VAL A 293 30.57 -8.40 33.83
N GLN A 294 29.80 -8.86 32.85
CA GLN A 294 30.16 -8.92 31.43
C GLN A 294 29.02 -8.36 30.58
N ILE A 295 29.34 -7.97 29.35
CA ILE A 295 28.35 -7.55 28.36
C ILE A 295 28.53 -8.33 27.07
N LYS A 296 27.43 -8.48 26.34
CA LYS A 296 27.40 -9.00 24.98
C LYS A 296 26.65 -8.02 24.10
N SER A 297 27.19 -7.69 22.94
CA SER A 297 26.51 -6.82 21.97
C SER A 297 25.72 -7.63 20.95
N VAL A 298 24.62 -7.06 20.47
CA VAL A 298 23.73 -7.69 19.50
C VAL A 298 23.60 -6.80 18.27
N SER A 299 23.91 -7.35 17.09
CA SER A 299 23.80 -6.65 15.81
C SER A 299 22.34 -6.36 15.43
N ALA A 300 22.13 -5.50 14.43
CA ALA A 300 20.81 -5.25 13.86
C ALA A 300 20.08 -6.56 13.46
N TRP A 301 20.80 -7.54 12.92
CA TRP A 301 20.29 -8.85 12.50
C TRP A 301 20.41 -9.97 13.55
N ASN A 302 20.45 -9.63 14.84
CA ASN A 302 20.48 -10.60 15.95
C ASN A 302 21.74 -11.48 16.03
N VAL A 303 22.85 -11.07 15.41
CA VAL A 303 24.13 -11.77 15.62
C VAL A 303 24.77 -11.22 16.88
N GLU A 304 25.11 -12.11 17.81
CA GLU A 304 25.73 -11.73 19.07
C GLU A 304 27.27 -11.82 19.01
N SER A 305 27.94 -10.93 19.73
CA SER A 305 29.39 -10.98 19.92
C SER A 305 29.83 -12.00 20.96
N ASP A 306 31.14 -12.15 21.13
CA ASP A 306 31.71 -12.77 22.32
C ASP A 306 31.51 -11.87 23.55
N LEU A 307 31.49 -12.49 24.74
CA LEU A 307 31.43 -11.75 26.00
C LEU A 307 32.65 -10.81 26.15
N SER A 308 32.41 -9.62 26.71
CA SER A 308 33.49 -8.74 27.18
C SER A 308 34.37 -9.45 28.21
N ASN A 309 35.55 -8.88 28.52
CA ASN A 309 36.27 -9.33 29.71
C ASN A 309 35.42 -9.05 30.96
N SER A 310 35.53 -9.94 31.95
CA SER A 310 34.84 -9.81 33.23
C SER A 310 35.38 -8.62 34.02
N VAL A 311 34.47 -7.83 34.58
CA VAL A 311 34.78 -6.70 35.46
C VAL A 311 34.16 -6.98 36.83
N PRO A 312 34.95 -7.02 37.91
CA PRO A 312 34.41 -7.20 39.24
C PRO A 312 33.68 -5.94 39.70
N GLY A 313 32.47 -6.12 40.23
CA GLY A 313 31.71 -5.08 40.92
C GLY A 313 31.36 -5.53 42.33
N ILE A 314 31.61 -4.67 43.32
CA ILE A 314 31.27 -4.94 44.73
C ILE A 314 30.34 -3.82 45.18
N PRO A 315 29.02 -4.06 45.31
CA PRO A 315 28.09 -3.06 45.85
C PRO A 315 28.53 -2.61 47.25
N GLN A 316 28.36 -1.32 47.55
CA GLN A 316 28.81 -0.72 48.80
C GLN A 316 27.70 0.16 49.36
N VAL A 317 27.57 0.17 50.69
CA VAL A 317 26.76 1.18 51.38
C VAL A 317 27.37 2.55 51.09
N GLN A 318 26.56 3.52 50.69
CA GLN A 318 27.07 4.89 50.54
C GLN A 318 27.40 5.46 51.91
N VAL A 319 28.70 5.60 52.19
CA VAL A 319 29.18 6.37 53.34
C VAL A 319 29.23 7.85 52.96
N ILE A 320 28.57 8.68 53.78
CA ILE A 320 28.72 10.14 53.71
C ILE A 320 30.15 10.45 54.17
N PRO A 321 30.98 11.20 53.41
CA PRO A 321 32.30 11.58 53.88
C PRO A 321 32.15 12.43 55.14
N ASP A 322 32.85 12.05 56.20
CA ASP A 322 32.90 12.84 57.42
C ASP A 322 33.74 14.11 57.14
N ILE A 323 33.06 15.23 56.88
CA ILE A 323 33.73 16.52 56.70
C ILE A 323 33.98 17.08 58.09
N ALA A 324 35.14 16.73 58.66
CA ALA A 324 35.63 17.38 59.85
C ALA A 324 36.04 18.81 59.50
N PHE A 325 35.28 19.80 59.96
CA PHE A 325 35.73 21.20 59.90
C PHE A 325 36.83 21.39 60.95
N ASN A 326 38.06 21.64 60.50
CA ASN A 326 39.22 21.87 61.38
C ASN A 326 39.25 23.28 62.03
N PHE A 327 38.17 24.05 61.96
CA PHE A 327 38.05 25.33 62.65
C PHE A 327 37.03 25.23 63.79
N GLY A 328 37.45 25.65 64.98
CA GLY A 328 36.61 25.67 66.17
C GLY A 328 35.85 27.00 66.29
N LEU A 329 34.93 27.06 67.25
CA LEU A 329 34.25 28.29 67.63
C LEU A 329 35.27 29.41 68.01
N THR A 330 36.43 29.02 68.54
CA THR A 330 37.53 29.94 68.88
C THR A 330 38.09 30.65 67.65
N ASP A 331 38.28 29.94 66.53
CA ASP A 331 38.80 30.51 65.28
C ASP A 331 37.80 31.49 64.67
N LEU A 332 36.50 31.17 64.75
CA LEU A 332 35.42 32.07 64.36
C LEU A 332 35.44 33.35 65.19
N ILE A 333 35.57 33.24 66.51
CA ILE A 333 35.63 34.38 67.42
C ILE A 333 36.86 35.26 67.15
N VAL A 334 38.02 34.65 66.93
CA VAL A 334 39.26 35.38 66.59
C VAL A 334 39.09 36.12 65.27
N SER A 335 38.52 35.48 64.25
CA SER A 335 38.30 36.11 62.96
C SER A 335 37.29 37.27 63.03
N ILE A 336 36.19 37.10 63.78
CA ILE A 336 35.21 38.18 64.01
C ILE A 336 35.84 39.34 64.77
N LYS A 337 36.64 39.07 65.82
CA LYS A 337 37.36 40.10 66.57
C LYS A 337 38.34 40.87 65.71
N ASN A 338 39.09 40.19 64.85
CA ASN A 338 40.04 40.82 63.94
C ASN A 338 39.33 41.69 62.89
N TRP A 339 38.21 41.20 62.35
CA TRP A 339 37.40 41.94 61.38
C TRP A 339 36.77 43.19 62.00
N PHE A 340 36.15 43.06 63.18
CA PHE A 340 35.61 44.20 63.92
C PHE A 340 36.70 45.17 64.35
N GLY A 341 37.85 44.68 64.84
CA GLY A 341 38.97 45.52 65.25
C GLY A 341 39.54 46.36 64.10
N GLY A 342 39.60 45.80 62.89
CA GLY A 342 40.06 46.53 61.70
C GLY A 342 39.10 47.61 61.21
N ILE A 343 37.78 47.36 61.33
CA ILE A 343 36.75 48.28 60.83
C ILE A 343 36.29 49.29 61.90
N TRP A 344 36.49 48.97 63.19
CA TRP A 344 36.04 49.79 64.31
C TRP A 344 36.52 51.24 64.28
N PRO A 345 37.80 51.58 63.97
CA PRO A 345 38.24 52.97 63.91
C PRO A 345 37.47 53.79 62.86
N ILE A 346 37.14 53.17 61.71
CA ILE A 346 36.39 53.80 60.63
C ILE A 346 34.95 54.05 61.08
N VAL A 347 34.29 53.04 61.65
CA VAL A 347 32.91 53.16 62.16
C VAL A 347 32.84 54.19 63.29
N ALA A 348 33.79 54.16 64.23
CA ALA A 348 33.87 55.11 65.33
C ALA A 348 34.06 56.55 64.82
N PHE A 349 34.92 56.77 63.82
CA PHE A 349 35.12 58.09 63.20
C PHE A 349 33.87 58.57 62.46
N SER A 350 33.22 57.69 61.69
CA SER A 350 31.98 58.02 60.96
C SER A 350 30.82 58.40 61.87
N ILE A 351 30.74 57.88 63.09
CA ILE A 351 29.71 58.24 64.07
C ILE A 351 30.11 59.48 64.88
N ALA A 352 31.39 59.60 65.25
CA ALA A 352 31.87 60.71 66.08
C ALA A 352 31.73 62.07 65.40
N ILE A 353 31.92 62.17 64.08
CA ILE A 353 31.85 63.44 63.35
C ILE A 353 30.43 64.04 63.35
N PRO A 354 29.38 63.32 62.91
CA PRO A 354 28.01 63.82 63.01
C PRO A 354 27.62 64.17 64.45
N LEU A 355 28.00 63.33 65.41
CA LEU A 355 27.69 63.55 66.82
C LEU A 355 28.36 64.82 67.35
N ALA A 356 29.62 65.07 66.99
CA ALA A 356 30.33 66.29 67.34
C ALA A 356 29.65 67.54 66.75
N PHE A 357 29.16 67.47 65.51
CA PHE A 357 28.38 68.57 64.91
C PHE A 357 27.04 68.79 65.61
N ILE A 358 26.32 67.73 65.99
CA ILE A 358 25.06 67.83 66.74
C ILE A 358 25.30 68.47 68.11
N VAL A 359 26.33 68.02 68.84
CA VAL A 359 26.70 68.59 70.14
C VAL A 359 27.08 70.06 69.97
N ALA A 360 27.97 70.40 69.03
CA ALA A 360 28.37 71.78 68.76
C ALA A 360 27.18 72.69 68.38
N PHE A 361 26.25 72.20 67.55
CA PHE A 361 25.04 72.93 67.16
C PHE A 361 24.12 73.20 68.36
N ASN A 362 23.90 72.20 69.21
CA ASN A 362 23.09 72.35 70.41
C ASN A 362 23.75 73.23 71.48
N THR A 363 25.08 73.15 71.64
CA THR A 363 25.84 74.04 72.52
C THR A 363 25.76 75.48 72.04
N LYS A 364 25.90 75.74 70.73
CA LYS A 364 25.75 77.09 70.16
C LYS A 364 24.38 77.71 70.43
N LYS A 365 23.30 76.93 70.41
CA LYS A 365 21.94 77.38 70.76
C LYS A 365 21.80 77.85 72.23
N LEU A 366 22.64 77.36 73.14
CA LEU A 366 22.59 77.76 74.55
C LEU A 366 23.16 79.16 74.80
N PHE A 367 24.04 79.65 73.91
CA PHE A 367 24.76 80.92 74.10
C PHE A 367 24.33 82.04 73.14
N LEU A 368 23.45 81.75 72.18
CA LEU A 368 22.85 82.73 71.28
C LEU A 368 21.34 82.81 71.56
N ARG A 369 20.96 83.68 72.50
CA ARG A 369 19.57 84.11 72.73
C ARG A 369 19.44 85.60 72.43
#